data_AF-A0A1F3XF78-F1
#
_entry.id   AF-A0A1F3XF78-F1
#
_cell.length_a   1.000
_cell.length_b   1.000
_cell.length_c   1.000
_cell.angle_alpha   90.00
_cell.angle_beta   90.00
_cell.angle_gamma   90.00
#
_symmetry.space_group_name_H-M   'P 1'
#
loop_
_entity.id
_entity.type
_entity.pdbx_description
1 polymer ?
#
loop_
_entity_poly.entity_id
_entity_poly.type
_entity_poly.pdbx_seq_one_letter_code
_entity_poly.pdbx_strand_id
1 'polypeptide(L)'
;MSNDPGKEKGTTNAGSEKADASIDLEAVATLIAALEQDLAKVSSGSKDIQELRDEVEELRQLLHSRAEEEGVAEKLHTIKGKFEKTRSPLLLEAIREGQYIAIIGRILGLS
;
A
#
# COMPACT_ATOMS: atom_id res chain seq x y z
N MET A 1 -12.63 58.08 -26.38
CA MET A 1 -13.29 56.77 -26.19
C MET A 1 -12.20 55.76 -25.88
N SER A 2 -11.96 55.52 -24.59
CA SER A 2 -11.23 54.34 -24.12
C SER A 2 -12.17 53.68 -23.13
N ASN A 3 -12.86 52.64 -23.58
CA ASN A 3 -13.67 51.82 -22.70
C ASN A 3 -12.74 50.85 -21.99
N ASP A 4 -12.52 51.13 -20.70
CA ASP A 4 -12.23 50.14 -19.69
C ASP A 4 -13.53 49.37 -19.38
N PRO A 5 -13.50 48.03 -19.37
CA PRO A 5 -14.45 47.29 -18.58
C PRO A 5 -13.73 46.28 -17.71
N GLY A 6 -13.70 46.55 -16.40
CA GLY A 6 -13.52 45.52 -15.40
C GLY A 6 -14.64 44.48 -15.40
N LYS A 7 -14.27 43.22 -15.12
CA LYS A 7 -15.08 42.17 -14.48
C LYS A 7 -14.09 41.19 -13.83
N GLU A 8 -13.95 41.25 -12.50
CA GLU A 8 -14.62 40.33 -11.57
C GLU A 8 -14.22 38.87 -11.77
N LYS A 9 -13.53 38.32 -10.77
CA LYS A 9 -14.00 37.24 -9.89
C LYS A 9 -12.90 36.23 -9.61
N GLY A 10 -12.59 36.08 -8.32
CA GLY A 10 -11.74 35.01 -7.84
C GLY A 10 -12.32 33.64 -8.19
N THR A 11 -11.43 32.77 -8.64
CA THR A 11 -11.49 31.31 -8.67
C THR A 11 -10.10 30.90 -9.16
N THR A 12 -9.34 30.00 -8.57
CA THR A 12 -9.54 29.08 -7.45
C THR A 12 -8.14 28.53 -7.17
N ASN A 13 -7.92 28.13 -5.92
CA ASN A 13 -6.96 27.08 -5.56
C ASN A 13 -6.83 26.03 -6.68
N ALA A 14 -5.64 25.93 -7.24
CA ALA A 14 -5.00 24.67 -7.54
C ALA A 14 -3.60 24.85 -6.96
N GLY A 15 -3.45 24.76 -5.64
CA GLY A 15 -3.63 23.48 -4.97
C GLY A 15 -2.58 22.57 -5.56
N SER A 16 -1.40 22.60 -4.96
CA SER A 16 -0.22 21.84 -5.34
C SER A 16 -0.56 20.36 -5.46
N GLU A 17 -0.98 19.88 -6.63
CA GLU A 17 -1.18 18.46 -6.91
C GLU A 17 0.10 17.85 -7.49
N LYS A 18 1.24 18.18 -6.87
CA LYS A 18 2.14 17.09 -6.48
C LYS A 18 1.74 16.81 -5.04
N ALA A 19 0.78 15.92 -4.86
CA ALA A 19 0.82 15.10 -3.67
C ALA A 19 2.19 14.41 -3.75
N ASP A 20 3.17 14.93 -3.03
CA ASP A 20 4.26 14.14 -2.51
C ASP A 20 3.59 12.86 -2.02
N ALA A 21 3.81 11.75 -2.70
CA ALA A 21 3.15 10.49 -2.41
C ALA A 21 3.78 9.92 -1.13
N SER A 22 3.61 10.63 -0.02
CA SER A 22 3.99 10.20 1.31
C SER A 22 3.19 8.95 1.61
N ILE A 23 3.88 7.85 1.90
CA ILE A 23 3.24 6.59 2.20
C ILE A 23 2.45 6.73 3.51
N ASP A 24 1.16 6.40 3.47
CA ASP A 24 0.31 6.39 4.65
C ASP A 24 0.70 5.21 5.55
N LEU A 25 1.59 5.46 6.51
CA LEU A 25 2.11 4.45 7.44
C LEU A 25 1.02 3.82 8.33
N GLU A 26 -0.08 4.52 8.61
CA GLU A 26 -1.22 3.95 9.34
C GLU A 26 -1.98 2.94 8.47
N ALA A 27 -2.15 3.25 7.18
CA ALA A 27 -2.71 2.31 6.21
C ALA A 27 -1.81 1.07 6.07
N VAL A 28 -0.49 1.25 6.09
CA VAL A 28 0.47 0.13 6.11
C VAL A 28 0.31 -0.72 7.37
N ALA A 29 0.25 -0.11 8.55
CA ALA A 29 0.08 -0.84 9.81
C ALA A 29 -1.23 -1.65 9.84
N THR A 30 -2.31 -1.07 9.32
CA THR A 30 -3.61 -1.75 9.19
C THR A 30 -3.53 -2.93 8.22
N LEU A 31 -2.86 -2.74 7.08
CA LEU A 31 -2.63 -3.78 6.10
C LEU A 31 -1.84 -4.96 6.67
N ILE A 32 -0.77 -4.69 7.42
CA ILE A 32 0.05 -5.72 8.08
C ILE A 32 -0.80 -6.54 9.05
N ALA A 33 -1.56 -5.87 9.92
CA ALA A 33 -2.39 -6.57 10.91
C ALA A 33 -3.44 -7.48 10.23
N ALA A 34 -4.03 -7.04 9.11
CA ALA A 34 -4.94 -7.87 8.33
C ALA A 34 -4.23 -9.06 7.68
N LEU A 35 -3.04 -8.84 7.09
CA LEU A 35 -2.22 -9.89 6.50
C LEU A 35 -1.80 -10.93 7.53
N GLU A 36 -1.35 -10.53 8.71
CA GLU A 36 -0.98 -11.44 9.80
C GLU A 36 -2.16 -12.31 10.24
N GLN A 37 -3.34 -11.73 10.40
CA GLN A 37 -4.54 -12.47 10.78
C GLN A 37 -4.96 -13.49 9.72
N ASP A 38 -4.91 -13.11 8.44
CA ASP A 38 -5.27 -14.01 7.35
C ASP A 38 -4.20 -15.10 7.15
N LEU A 39 -2.92 -14.74 7.23
CA LEU A 39 -1.82 -15.70 7.21
C LEU A 39 -1.91 -16.66 8.39
N ALA A 40 -2.30 -16.23 9.59
CA ALA A 40 -2.48 -17.11 10.75
C ALA A 40 -3.56 -18.19 10.53
N LYS A 41 -4.57 -17.93 9.70
CA LYS A 41 -5.60 -18.93 9.34
C LYS A 41 -5.04 -20.03 8.43
N VAL A 42 -3.96 -19.77 7.70
CA VAL A 42 -3.34 -20.71 6.77
C VAL A 42 -2.37 -21.63 7.52
N SER A 43 -2.85 -22.62 8.28
CA SER A 43 -1.96 -23.43 9.14
C SER A 43 -0.94 -24.29 8.37
N SER A 44 -1.24 -24.67 7.12
CA SER A 44 -0.35 -25.45 6.25
C SER A 44 -0.01 -24.67 4.97
N GLY A 45 1.01 -23.82 5.05
CA GLY A 45 1.47 -23.02 3.92
C GLY A 45 2.65 -23.65 3.17
N SER A 46 2.66 -23.54 1.84
CA SER A 46 3.85 -23.77 1.01
C SER A 46 4.98 -22.84 1.43
N LYS A 47 6.20 -23.10 0.95
CA LYS A 47 7.38 -22.24 1.20
C LYS A 47 7.07 -20.76 0.91
N ASP A 48 6.30 -20.49 -0.14
CA ASP A 48 5.90 -19.13 -0.55
C ASP A 48 5.06 -18.39 0.51
N ILE A 49 4.21 -19.13 1.24
CA ILE A 49 3.37 -18.56 2.30
C ILE A 49 4.21 -18.24 3.54
N GLN A 50 5.22 -19.06 3.85
CA GLN A 50 6.16 -18.75 4.92
C GLN A 50 7.00 -17.53 4.56
N GLU A 51 7.51 -17.49 3.32
CA GLU A 51 8.23 -16.31 2.81
C GLU A 51 7.38 -15.04 2.81
N LEU A 52 6.06 -15.13 2.66
CA LEU A 52 5.16 -13.99 2.77
C LEU A 52 4.98 -13.54 4.23
N ARG A 53 4.91 -14.48 5.18
CA ARG A 53 4.88 -14.16 6.62
C ARG A 53 6.14 -13.47 7.07
N ASP A 54 7.30 -13.96 6.62
CA ASP A 54 8.59 -13.37 6.96
C ASP A 54 8.66 -11.91 6.48
N GLU A 55 8.24 -11.61 5.25
CA GLU A 55 8.22 -10.23 4.73
C GLU A 55 7.23 -9.32 5.48
N VAL A 56 6.08 -9.84 5.89
CA VAL A 56 5.08 -9.08 6.66
C VAL A 56 5.61 -8.75 8.05
N GLU A 57 6.28 -9.70 8.72
CA GLU A 57 6.93 -9.47 10.01
C GLU A 57 8.11 -8.48 9.88
N GLU A 58 8.92 -8.58 8.82
CA GLU A 58 9.98 -7.60 8.53
C GLU A 58 9.41 -6.20 8.31
N LEU A 59 8.31 -6.07 7.55
CA LEU A 59 7.64 -4.79 7.34
C LEU A 59 7.07 -4.22 8.66
N ARG A 60 6.54 -5.08 9.53
CA ARG A 60 6.08 -4.70 10.87
C ARG A 60 7.23 -4.16 11.74
N GLN A 61 8.37 -4.85 11.74
CA GLN A 61 9.55 -4.43 12.48
C GLN A 61 10.11 -3.11 11.93
N LEU A 62 10.11 -2.92 10.61
CA LEU A 62 10.53 -1.70 9.95
C LEU A 62 9.65 -0.50 10.37
N LEU A 63 8.33 -0.69 10.40
CA LEU A 63 7.41 0.34 10.92
C LEU A 63 7.71 0.71 12.37
N HIS A 64 8.07 -0.26 13.20
CA HIS A 64 8.38 -0.05 14.61
C HIS A 64 9.75 0.62 14.83
N SER A 65 10.71 0.38 13.94
CA SER A 65 12.11 0.81 14.05
C SER A 65 12.39 2.15 13.35
N ARG A 66 11.56 3.17 13.64
CA ARG A 66 11.72 4.53 13.05
C ARG A 66 11.61 4.48 11.51
N ALA A 67 10.44 4.05 11.05
CA ALA A 67 10.11 3.81 9.65
C ALA A 67 10.66 4.87 8.69
N GLU A 68 11.46 4.43 7.72
CA GLU A 68 11.79 5.22 6.53
C GLU A 68 10.75 4.89 5.45
N GLU A 69 10.06 5.90 4.92
CA GLU A 69 8.99 5.73 3.93
C GLU A 69 9.47 4.93 2.71
N GLU A 70 10.72 5.13 2.28
CA GLU A 70 11.36 4.41 1.17
C GLU A 70 11.49 2.90 1.46
N GLY A 71 11.95 2.53 2.66
CA GLY A 71 12.05 1.12 3.05
C GLY A 71 10.68 0.44 3.15
N VAL A 72 9.67 1.18 3.62
CA VAL A 72 8.27 0.70 3.67
C VAL A 72 7.72 0.50 2.26
N ALA A 73 8.01 1.42 1.33
CA ALA A 73 7.63 1.32 -0.08
C ALA A 73 8.21 0.06 -0.74
N GLU A 74 9.51 -0.16 -0.56
CA GLU A 74 10.21 -1.31 -1.14
C GLU A 74 9.67 -2.65 -0.62
N LYS A 75 9.39 -2.71 0.68
CA LYS A 75 8.79 -3.92 1.29
C LYS A 75 7.37 -4.17 0.81
N LEU A 76 6.54 -3.13 0.68
CA LEU A 76 5.22 -3.26 0.09
C LEU A 76 5.28 -3.74 -1.37
N HIS A 77 6.23 -3.22 -2.16
CA HIS A 77 6.48 -3.71 -3.52
C HIS A 77 6.87 -5.19 -3.55
N THR A 78 7.73 -5.61 -2.63
CA THR A 78 8.14 -7.01 -2.49
C THR A 78 6.96 -7.90 -2.16
N ILE A 79 6.14 -7.52 -1.17
CA ILE A 79 4.92 -8.24 -0.77
C ILE A 79 3.94 -8.35 -1.95
N LYS A 80 3.68 -7.24 -2.66
CA LYS A 80 2.84 -7.25 -3.87
C LYS A 80 3.37 -8.23 -4.92
N GLY A 81 4.67 -8.19 -5.20
CA GLY A 81 5.31 -9.08 -6.16
C GLY A 81 5.23 -10.56 -5.74
N LYS A 82 5.31 -10.85 -4.44
CA LYS A 82 5.12 -12.21 -3.92
C LYS A 82 3.68 -12.67 -4.08
N PHE A 83 2.69 -11.83 -3.82
CA PHE A 83 1.30 -12.16 -4.14
C PHE A 83 1.15 -12.51 -5.62
N GLU A 84 1.55 -11.62 -6.53
CA GLU A 84 1.43 -11.83 -7.99
C GLU A 84 2.14 -13.10 -8.50
N LYS A 85 3.23 -13.51 -7.84
CA LYS A 85 3.98 -14.73 -8.17
C LYS A 85 3.42 -15.98 -7.50
N THR A 86 2.79 -15.85 -6.34
CA THR A 86 2.31 -16.98 -5.53
C THR A 86 0.93 -17.41 -6.00
N ARG A 87 0.88 -18.32 -6.97
CA ARG A 87 -0.38 -18.94 -7.42
C ARG A 87 -0.78 -20.12 -6.55
N SER A 88 -0.90 -19.91 -5.24
CA SER A 88 -1.37 -20.94 -4.32
C SER A 88 -2.89 -20.87 -4.17
N PRO A 89 -3.64 -21.94 -4.46
CA PRO A 89 -5.10 -21.93 -4.29
C PRO A 89 -5.52 -21.73 -2.83
N LEU A 90 -4.70 -22.20 -1.87
CA LEU A 90 -4.90 -21.93 -0.45
C LEU A 90 -4.73 -20.44 -0.11
N LEU A 91 -3.77 -19.78 -0.77
CA LEU A 91 -3.58 -18.34 -0.63
C LEU A 91 -4.78 -17.62 -1.25
N LEU A 92 -5.19 -17.93 -2.49
CA LEU A 92 -6.36 -17.30 -3.14
C LEU A 92 -7.67 -17.47 -2.34
N GLU A 93 -7.86 -18.61 -1.70
CA GLU A 93 -9.07 -18.92 -0.94
C GLU A 93 -9.07 -18.27 0.45
N ALA A 94 -7.94 -18.34 1.18
CA ALA A 94 -7.84 -17.84 2.54
C ALA A 94 -7.52 -16.34 2.60
N ILE A 95 -6.72 -15.85 1.65
CA ILE A 95 -6.20 -14.49 1.58
C ILE A 95 -6.75 -13.92 0.28
N ARG A 96 -7.63 -12.92 0.36
CA ARG A 96 -8.20 -12.27 -0.85
C ARG A 96 -7.10 -11.52 -1.61
N GLU A 97 -6.26 -12.25 -2.34
CA GLU A 97 -5.03 -11.77 -2.97
C GLU A 97 -5.29 -10.52 -3.82
N GLY A 98 -6.32 -10.55 -4.66
CA GLY A 98 -6.68 -9.41 -5.50
C GLY A 98 -7.07 -8.15 -4.70
N GLN A 99 -7.63 -8.31 -3.49
CA GLN A 99 -7.94 -7.20 -2.60
C GLN A 99 -6.65 -6.63 -2.00
N TYR A 100 -5.71 -7.48 -1.58
CA TYR A 100 -4.44 -7.02 -1.03
C TYR A 100 -3.54 -6.35 -2.06
N ILE A 101 -3.45 -6.90 -3.28
CA ILE A 101 -2.72 -6.26 -4.38
C ILE A 101 -3.28 -4.86 -4.68
N ALA A 102 -4.61 -4.70 -4.68
CA ALA A 102 -5.26 -3.41 -4.91
C ALA A 102 -5.00 -2.41 -3.76
N ILE A 103 -5.08 -2.86 -2.51
CA ILE A 103 -4.80 -2.01 -1.33
C ILE A 103 -3.33 -1.58 -1.34
N ILE A 104 -2.40 -2.50 -1.60
CA ILE A 104 -0.97 -2.19 -1.69
C ILE A 104 -0.70 -1.21 -2.84
N GLY A 105 -1.30 -1.41 -4.01
CA GLY A 105 -1.20 -0.49 -5.14
C GLY A 105 -1.69 0.92 -4.79
N ARG A 106 -2.81 1.02 -4.05
CA ARG A 106 -3.34 2.30 -3.57
C ARG A 106 -2.39 2.99 -2.59
N ILE A 107 -1.81 2.24 -1.65
CA ILE A 107 -0.84 2.77 -0.68
C ILE A 107 0.43 3.27 -1.38
N LEU A 108 0.86 2.58 -2.44
CA LEU A 108 2.02 2.96 -3.25
C LEU A 108 1.72 4.08 -4.27
N GLY A 109 0.48 4.56 -4.37
CA GLY A 109 0.08 5.55 -5.38
C GLY A 109 0.08 5.00 -6.82
N LEU A 110 0.10 3.68 -6.99
CA LEU A 110 0.06 2.97 -8.26
C LEU A 110 -1.41 2.67 -8.61
N SER A 111 -2.12 3.64 -9.19
CA SER A 111 -3.48 3.44 -9.74
C SER A 111 -3.46 3.41 -11.25
#